data_AF-A0A2S5TK19-F1
#
_entry.id   AF-A0A2S5TK19-F1
#
_cell.length_a   1.000
_cell.length_b   1.000
_cell.length_c   1.000
_cell.angle_alpha   90.00
_cell.angle_beta   90.00
_cell.angle_gamma   90.00
#
_symmetry.space_group_name_H-M   'P 1'
#
loop_
_entity.id
_entity.type
_entity.pdbx_description
1 polymer ?
#
loop_
_entity_poly.entity_id
_entity_poly.type
_entity_poly.pdbx_seq_one_letter_code
_entity_poly.pdbx_strand_id
1 'polypeptide(L)' 'MSSYARPDPRRRVNLTVRESLLRDARAAKLNLSRFVEEKLEQALKEERGRRWQEENAEAIRAFNARIERDGPLNADLISF' A
#
# COMPACT_ATOMS: atom_id res chain seq x y z
N MET A 1 -10.59 -10.87 -20.80
CA MET A 1 -11.71 -10.92 -19.84
C MET A 1 -11.27 -10.25 -18.55
N SER A 2 -11.36 -8.92 -18.49
CA SER A 2 -11.02 -8.16 -17.28
C SER A 2 -12.17 -8.28 -16.29
N SER A 3 -12.05 -9.19 -15.33
CA SER A 3 -12.97 -9.24 -14.19
C SER A 3 -12.76 -7.96 -13.38
N TYR A 4 -13.69 -7.01 -13.49
CA TYR A 4 -13.82 -5.96 -12.49
C TYR A 4 -14.15 -6.64 -11.18
N ALA A 5 -13.12 -6.89 -10.36
CA ALA A 5 -13.28 -7.47 -9.04
C ALA A 5 -14.26 -6.58 -8.27
N ARG A 6 -15.46 -7.12 -8.00
CA ARG A 6 -16.41 -6.44 -7.13
C ARG A 6 -15.76 -6.33 -5.75
N PRO A 7 -15.89 -5.19 -5.06
CA PRO A 7 -15.40 -5.08 -3.69
C PRO A 7 -16.04 -6.16 -2.83
N ASP A 8 -15.22 -6.77 -1.98
CA ASP A 8 -15.65 -7.83 -1.08
C ASP A 8 -16.80 -7.32 -0.18
N PRO A 9 -17.81 -8.15 0.13
CA PRO A 9 -18.88 -7.75 1.03
C PRO A 9 -18.36 -7.22 2.37
N ARG A 10 -18.86 -6.06 2.79
CA ARG A 10 -18.49 -5.45 4.07
C ARG A 10 -18.99 -6.30 5.23
N ARG A 11 -18.07 -6.66 6.12
CA ARG A 11 -18.39 -7.33 7.38
C ARG A 11 -18.40 -6.33 8.53
N ARG A 12 -19.44 -6.35 9.37
CA ARG A 12 -19.48 -5.58 10.61
C ARG A 12 -18.49 -6.16 11.61
N VAL A 13 -17.62 -5.31 12.15
CA VAL A 13 -16.65 -5.66 13.20
C VAL A 13 -16.89 -4.78 14.43
N ASN A 14 -16.65 -5.34 15.62
CA ASN A 14 -16.66 -4.58 16.87
C ASN A 14 -15.23 -4.14 17.18
N LEU A 15 -15.04 -2.85 17.46
CA LEU A 15 -13.74 -2.25 17.73
C LEU A 15 -13.83 -1.42 19.02
N THR A 16 -12.83 -1.56 19.88
CA THR A 16 -12.70 -0.72 21.08
C THR A 16 -11.85 0.50 20.74
N VAL A 17 -12.42 1.70 20.91
CA VAL A 17 -11.76 2.97 20.60
C VAL A 17 -11.97 3.94 21.76
N ARG A 18 -11.00 4.83 22.00
CA ARG A 18 -11.13 5.89 23.01
C ARG A 18 -12.38 6.73 22.75
N GLU A 19 -13.19 6.90 23.78
CA GLU A 19 -14.43 7.67 23.69
C GLU A 19 -14.20 9.13 23.25
N SER A 20 -13.12 9.76 23.72
CA SER A 20 -12.76 11.12 23.32
C SER A 20 -12.58 11.25 21.81
N LEU A 21 -11.94 10.29 21.15
CA LEU A 21 -11.78 10.30 19.68
C LEU A 21 -13.12 10.11 18.96
N LEU A 22 -14.00 9.25 19.48
CA LEU A 22 -15.32 9.03 18.87
C LEU A 22 -16.16 10.30 18.95
N ARG A 23 -16.13 11.00 20.08
CA ARG A 23 -16.81 12.28 20.24
C ARG A 23 -16.26 13.32 19.27
N ASP A 24 -14.95 13.46 19.19
CA ASP A 24 -14.32 14.46 18.32
C ASP A 24 -14.57 14.14 16.83
N ALA A 25 -14.54 12.86 16.44
CA ALA A 25 -14.87 12.41 15.09
C ALA A 25 -16.34 12.69 14.72
N ARG A 26 -17.28 12.51 15.66
CA ARG A 26 -18.70 12.84 15.46
C ARG A 26 -18.91 14.35 15.33
N ALA A 27 -18.24 15.16 16.17
CA ALA A 27 -18.29 16.61 16.08
C ALA A 27 -17.75 17.12 14.73
N ALA A 28 -16.70 16.48 14.22
CA ALA A 28 -16.14 16.73 12.90
C ALA A 28 -16.93 16.09 11.74
N LYS A 29 -18.05 15.41 12.01
CA LYS A 29 -18.90 14.71 11.01
C LYS A 29 -18.13 13.71 10.14
N LEU A 30 -17.10 13.06 10.71
CA LEU A 30 -16.31 12.06 10.00
C LEU A 30 -17.14 10.79 9.73
N ASN A 31 -17.01 10.26 8.52
CA ASN A 31 -17.52 8.93 8.22
C ASN A 31 -16.54 7.88 8.76
N LEU A 32 -16.77 7.43 9.98
CA LEU A 32 -15.85 6.52 10.69
C LEU A 32 -15.60 5.21 9.94
N SER A 33 -16.65 4.65 9.31
CA SER A 33 -16.54 3.41 8.54
C SER A 33 -15.55 3.58 7.39
N ARG A 34 -15.72 4.64 6.60
CA ARG A 34 -14.84 4.95 5.47
C ARG A 34 -13.41 5.26 5.93
N PHE A 35 -13.28 6.04 7.01
CA PHE A 35 -11.96 6.40 7.55
C PHE A 35 -11.17 5.18 8.00
N VAL A 36 -11.81 4.25 8.71
CA VAL A 36 -11.16 3.00 9.16
C VAL A 36 -10.78 2.12 7.97
N GLU A 37 -11.66 1.99 6.97
CA GLU A 37 -11.40 1.24 5.74
C GLU A 37 -10.17 1.80 5.00
N GLU A 38 -10.14 3.10 4.71
CA GLU A 38 -9.01 3.77 4.02
C GLU A 38 -7.69 3.62 4.80
N LYS A 39 -7.74 3.73 6.14
CA LYS A 39 -6.54 3.59 6.97
C LYS A 39 -6.04 2.15 7.05
N LEU A 40 -6.93 1.17 7.06
CA LEU A 40 -6.54 -0.24 6.98
C LEU A 40 -5.93 -0.59 5.63
N GLU A 41 -6.52 -0.12 4.52
CA GLU A 41 -5.96 -0.32 3.19
C GLU A 41 -4.56 0.27 3.07
N GLN A 42 -4.37 1.50 3.56
CA GLN A 42 -3.07 2.15 3.59
C GLN A 42 -2.04 1.33 4.38
N ALA A 43 -2.37 0.96 5.62
CA ALA A 43 -1.47 0.20 6.48
C ALA A 43 -1.11 -1.17 5.89
N LEU A 44 -2.09 -1.86 5.29
CA LEU A 44 -1.85 -3.15 4.63
C LEU A 44 -1.00 -3.02 3.38
N LYS A 45 -1.17 -1.95 2.60
CA LYS A 45 -0.33 -1.68 1.42
C LYS A 45 1.11 -1.42 1.82
N GLU A 46 1.33 -0.62 2.87
CA GLU A 46 2.65 -0.34 3.41
C GLU A 46 3.33 -1.61 3.94
N GLU A 47 2.62 -2.42 4.72
CA GLU A 47 3.12 -3.71 5.24
C GLU A 47 3.50 -4.68 4.11
N ARG A 48 2.65 -4.82 3.09
CA ARG A 48 2.94 -5.65 1.91
C ARG A 48 4.17 -5.14 1.16
N GLY A 49 4.29 -3.82 1.00
CA GLY A 49 5.44 -3.18 0.39
C GLY A 49 6.73 -3.49 1.16
N ARG A 50 6.70 -3.38 2.49
CA ARG A 50 7.84 -3.72 3.35
C ARG A 50 8.26 -5.17 3.17
N ARG A 51 7.31 -6.11 3.29
CA ARG A 51 7.60 -7.55 3.10
C ARG A 51 8.15 -7.86 1.73
N TRP A 52 7.58 -7.27 0.67
CA TRP A 52 8.07 -7.49 -0.68
C TRP A 52 9.51 -7.00 -0.83
N GLN A 53 9.86 -5.84 -0.26
CA GLN A 53 11.24 -5.34 -0.27
C GLN A 53 12.20 -6.27 0.49
N GLU A 54 11.78 -6.79 1.65
CA GLU A 54 12.56 -7.76 2.43
C GLU A 54 12.80 -9.06 1.62
N GLU A 55 11.74 -9.63 1.04
CA GLU A 55 11.79 -10.86 0.25
C GLU A 55 12.62 -10.71 -1.04
N ASN A 56 12.61 -9.52 -1.65
CA ASN A 56 13.28 -9.28 -2.94
C ASN A 56 14.61 -8.52 -2.77
N ALA A 57 15.09 -8.33 -1.55
CA ALA A 57 16.29 -7.53 -1.27
C ALA A 57 17.52 -8.01 -2.04
N GLU A 58 17.71 -9.33 -2.14
CA GLU A 58 18.82 -9.92 -2.92
C GLU A 58 18.67 -9.70 -4.42
N ALA A 59 17.48 -9.93 -4.97
CA ALA A 59 17.19 -9.71 -6.39
C ALA A 59 17.38 -8.23 -6.76
N ILE A 60 16.93 -7.32 -5.91
CA ILE A 60 17.14 -5.87 -6.09
C ILE A 60 18.63 -5.53 -6.07
N ARG A 61 19.40 -6.05 -5.12
CA ARG A 61 20.87 -5.82 -5.08
C ARG A 61 21.56 -6.36 -6.33
N ALA A 62 21.25 -7.57 -6.76
CA ALA A 62 21.81 -8.17 -7.95
C ALA A 62 21.46 -7.36 -9.22
N PHE A 63 20.22 -6.90 -9.31
CA PHE A 63 19.77 -6.04 -10.41
C PHE A 63 20.50 -4.68 -10.42
N ASN A 64 20.63 -4.03 -9.26
CA ASN A 64 21.36 -2.77 -9.14
C ASN A 64 22.82 -2.92 -9.55
N ALA A 65 23.50 -3.97 -9.09
CA ALA A 65 24.88 -4.26 -9.49
C ALA A 65 25.01 -4.50 -11.00
N ARG A 66 24.01 -5.14 -11.63
CA ARG A 66 23.95 -5.28 -13.10
C ARG A 66 23.82 -3.93 -13.79
N ILE A 67 22.96 -3.04 -13.28
CA ILE A 67 22.75 -1.70 -13.86
C ILE A 67 24.02 -0.85 -13.73
N GLU A 68 24.74 -0.93 -12.61
CA GLU A 68 26.02 -0.25 -12.41
C GLU A 68 27.09 -0.74 -13.40
N ARG A 69 27.11 -2.05 -13.68
CA ARG A 69 28.07 -2.66 -14.61
C ARG A 69 27.74 -2.40 -16.08
N ASP A 70 26.49 -2.60 -16.47
CA ASP A 70 26.06 -2.67 -17.87
C ASP A 70 25.26 -1.44 -18.33
N GLY A 71 24.95 -0.52 -17.42
CA GLY A 71 24.02 0.57 -17.65
C GLY A 71 22.55 0.12 -17.67
N PRO A 72 21.62 1.09 -17.75
CA PRO A 72 20.20 0.80 -17.86
C PRO A 72 19.91 0.08 -19.19
N LEU A 73 18.88 -0.78 -19.21
CA LEU A 73 18.54 -1.61 -20.39
C LEU A 73 18.25 -0.79 -21.67
N ASN A 74 17.85 0.46 -21.50
CA ASN A 74 17.51 1.39 -22.58
C ASN A 74 18.60 2.43 -22.84
N ALA A 75 19.82 2.24 -22.33
CA ALA A 75 20.93 3.17 -22.52
C ALA A 75 21.12 3.55 -24.00
N ASP A 76 20.99 2.57 -24.90
CA ASP A 76 21.17 2.75 -26.35
C ASP A 76 19.95 3.37 -27.06
N LEU A 77 18.81 3.53 -26.37
CA LEU A 77 17.56 4.08 -26.94
C LEU A 77 17.31 5.54 -26.57
N ILE A 78 18.07 6.10 -25.62
CA ILE A 78 17.87 7.45 -25.09
C ILE A 78 19.17 8.28 -25.17
N SER A 79 19.97 8.06 -26.21
CA SER A 79 21.08 8.93 -26.58
C SER A 79 20.57 10.06 -27.48
N PHE A 80 20.64 11.32 -27.01
CA PHE A 80 20.40 12.54 -27.79
C PHE A 80 21.71 13.08 -28.38
#